data_AF-A0A7Y3GS33-F1
#
_entry.id   AF-A0A7Y3GS33-F1
#
_cell.length_a   1.000
_cell.length_b   1.000
_cell.length_c   1.000
_cell.angle_alpha   90.00
_cell.angle_beta   90.00
_cell.angle_gamma   90.00
#
_symmetry.space_group_name_H-M   'P 1'
#
loop_
_entity.id
_entity.type
_entity.pdbx_description
1 polymer ?
#
loop_
_entity_poly.entity_id
_entity_poly.type
_entity_poly.pdbx_seq_one_letter_code
_entity_poly.pdbx_strand_id
1 'polypeptide(L)'
;MRKIVDPIDEDFDDFIVGRAALANLGNLKLKIQNNTNNFVTDFYFNTNGSLGLDPGYDAAMFGGSAPAFALYSHLVEGNSGIPMAIQTLGQSDMTNVTVPLGLHADDGMNITLSIDEINMPSTINVYLEDVETNTYTLLNNGNYNFSTSSTLNDVGRFFLRFSDNQLSTNDTSLDVIEIFADQSNRSIIINGQLNVKTELKLYDLQGKIIKSTILDPFVNRQSVDVSEFAQGIYLVEIVSNNNTKRIKKLIIK
;
A
#
# COMPACT_ATOMS: atom_id res chain seq x y z
N MET A 1 56.84 20.66 34.85
CA MET A 1 56.80 19.20 34.67
C MET A 1 55.35 18.77 34.76
N ARG A 2 54.85 18.09 33.72
CA ARG A 2 53.58 17.32 33.59
C ARG A 2 52.19 18.00 33.73
N LYS A 3 51.43 17.85 32.62
CA LYS A 3 49.97 17.88 32.47
C LYS A 3 49.25 17.04 33.53
N ILE A 4 48.04 17.46 33.92
CA ILE A 4 46.84 16.58 33.96
C ILE A 4 45.64 17.40 33.46
N VAL A 5 44.95 16.81 32.49
CA VAL A 5 43.69 17.18 31.81
C VAL A 5 42.57 16.48 32.59
N ASP A 6 41.49 17.15 33.02
CA ASP A 6 40.09 17.03 32.54
C ASP A 6 39.14 17.60 33.64
N PRO A 7 37.89 18.06 33.37
CA PRO A 7 36.82 17.18 32.88
C PRO A 7 36.03 17.69 31.67
N ILE A 8 35.90 16.78 30.71
CA ILE A 8 34.73 16.43 29.89
C ILE A 8 33.45 17.16 30.34
N ASP A 9 33.01 18.15 29.55
CA ASP A 9 31.62 18.57 29.53
C ASP A 9 30.83 17.44 28.85
N GLU A 10 29.98 16.77 29.63
CA GLU A 10 28.95 15.89 29.10
C GLU A 10 27.97 16.77 28.31
N ASP A 11 27.94 16.60 26.99
CA ASP A 11 26.83 17.03 26.16
C ASP A 11 25.58 16.31 26.69
N PHE A 12 24.81 17.02 27.51
CA PHE A 12 23.45 16.64 27.86
C PHE A 12 22.62 16.75 26.58
N ASP A 13 22.69 15.66 25.83
CA ASP A 13 21.82 15.29 24.72
C ASP A 13 20.39 15.74 25.04
N ASP A 14 19.81 16.49 24.11
CA ASP A 14 18.61 17.31 24.23
C ASP A 14 17.37 16.44 24.49
N PHE A 15 17.29 15.90 25.70
CA PHE A 15 16.27 14.96 26.13
C PHE A 15 15.00 15.74 26.43
N ILE A 16 14.15 15.90 25.43
CA ILE A 16 12.79 16.39 25.65
C ILE A 16 11.99 15.30 26.38
N VAL A 17 11.91 15.44 27.70
CA VAL A 17 10.99 14.70 28.57
C VAL A 17 9.57 14.88 28.04
N GLY A 18 8.97 13.80 27.53
CA GLY A 18 7.67 13.82 26.85
C GLY A 18 7.72 13.29 25.41
N ARG A 19 8.90 13.23 24.80
CA ARG A 19 9.19 12.38 23.63
C ARG A 19 9.49 10.94 24.09
N ALA A 20 8.73 10.43 25.06
CA ALA A 20 8.64 8.99 25.27
C ALA A 20 8.39 8.41 23.90
N ALA A 21 9.32 7.59 23.42
CA ALA A 21 9.39 7.16 22.04
C ALA A 21 7.97 6.93 21.52
N LEU A 22 7.57 7.69 20.50
CA LEU A 22 6.64 7.18 19.50
C LEU A 22 7.39 6.00 18.90
N ALA A 23 7.44 4.90 19.66
CA ALA A 23 8.32 3.79 19.40
C ALA A 23 7.73 3.23 18.14
N ASN A 24 8.43 3.42 17.04
CA ASN A 24 8.14 2.66 15.86
C ASN A 24 8.22 1.20 16.27
N LEU A 25 7.09 0.51 16.26
CA LEU A 25 6.95 -0.86 16.73
C LEU A 25 7.39 -1.84 15.65
N GLY A 26 7.45 -1.38 14.40
CA GLY A 26 8.28 -1.98 13.39
C GLY A 26 8.42 -1.11 12.14
N ASN A 27 9.52 -1.25 11.40
CA ASN A 27 9.68 -0.66 10.07
C ASN A 27 10.10 -1.69 9.03
N LEU A 28 9.75 -1.37 7.79
CA LEU A 28 10.21 -2.04 6.60
C LEU A 28 10.60 -0.99 5.55
N LYS A 29 11.78 -1.13 4.97
CA LYS A 29 12.17 -0.42 3.76
C LYS A 29 12.12 -1.37 2.58
N LEU A 30 11.21 -1.13 1.66
CA LEU A 30 11.05 -1.94 0.45
C LEU A 30 11.77 -1.26 -0.71
N LYS A 31 12.59 -2.00 -1.44
CA LYS A 31 13.44 -1.46 -2.50
C LYS A 31 13.17 -2.14 -3.82
N ILE A 32 13.14 -1.34 -4.89
CA ILE A 32 13.38 -1.82 -6.25
C ILE A 32 14.76 -1.37 -6.71
N GLN A 33 15.41 -2.19 -7.52
CA GLN A 33 16.67 -1.85 -8.16
C GLN A 33 16.77 -2.47 -9.55
N ASN A 34 17.45 -1.77 -10.45
CA ASN A 34 17.97 -2.31 -11.70
C ASN A 34 19.48 -2.00 -11.76
N ASN A 35 20.10 -2.14 -12.93
CA ASN A 35 21.55 -1.93 -13.08
C ASN A 35 22.03 -0.49 -12.79
N THR A 36 21.17 0.51 -12.93
CA THR A 36 21.55 1.93 -12.85
C THR A 36 20.79 2.71 -11.78
N ASN A 37 19.60 2.25 -11.40
CA ASN A 37 18.64 2.96 -10.57
C ASN A 37 18.24 2.10 -9.38
N ASN A 38 17.91 2.76 -8.27
CA ASN A 38 17.20 2.16 -7.14
C ASN A 38 16.16 3.14 -6.60
N PHE A 39 15.14 2.61 -5.95
CA PHE A 39 14.11 3.40 -5.27
C PHE A 39 13.63 2.66 -4.02
N VAL A 40 13.36 3.40 -2.94
CA VAL A 40 12.93 2.85 -1.65
C VAL A 40 11.59 3.47 -1.24
N THR A 41 10.71 2.62 -0.70
CA THR A 41 9.43 2.98 -0.07
C THR A 41 9.46 2.52 1.38
N ASP A 42 9.10 3.40 2.31
CA ASP A 42 9.14 3.10 3.74
C ASP A 42 7.75 2.75 4.27
N PHE A 43 7.70 1.74 5.14
CA PHE A 43 6.53 1.35 5.91
C PHE A 43 6.86 1.38 7.40
N TYR A 44 5.99 2.02 8.17
CA TYR A 44 6.10 2.12 9.62
C TYR A 44 4.87 1.51 10.29
N PHE A 45 5.05 1.00 11.51
CA PHE A 45 3.96 0.45 12.31
C PHE A 45 4.03 1.03 13.71
N ASN A 46 2.99 1.74 14.12
CA ASN A 46 2.92 2.32 15.45
C ASN A 46 1.47 2.44 15.94
N THR A 47 1.28 2.96 17.14
CA THR A 47 -0.04 3.05 17.78
C THR A 47 -0.93 4.16 17.22
N ASN A 48 -0.35 5.11 16.48
CA ASN A 48 -1.07 6.25 15.88
C ASN A 48 -1.35 6.03 14.40
N GLY A 49 -0.83 4.96 13.81
CA GLY A 49 -1.10 4.58 12.43
C GLY A 49 -2.49 4.00 12.24
N SER A 50 -2.99 4.09 11.02
CA SER A 50 -4.25 3.53 10.57
C SER A 50 -4.10 2.96 9.16
N LEU A 51 -5.17 2.32 8.65
CA LEU A 51 -5.19 1.87 7.25
C LEU A 51 -5.37 3.03 6.25
N GLY A 52 -5.72 4.23 6.74
CA GLY A 52 -5.96 5.43 5.94
C GLY A 52 -4.81 6.42 6.02
N LEU A 53 -5.07 7.65 5.58
CA LEU A 53 -4.08 8.73 5.65
C LEU A 53 -3.91 9.19 7.11
N ASP A 54 -2.68 9.19 7.60
CA ASP A 54 -2.29 9.66 8.93
C ASP A 54 -1.43 10.94 8.82
N PRO A 55 -2.03 12.14 8.96
CA PRO A 55 -1.31 13.40 8.83
C PRO A 55 -0.16 13.52 9.83
N GLY A 56 1.05 13.78 9.30
CA GLY A 56 2.27 13.89 10.09
C GLY A 56 3.05 12.58 10.25
N TYR A 57 2.51 11.46 9.77
CA TYR A 57 3.18 10.16 9.74
C TYR A 57 3.39 9.67 8.30
N ASP A 58 2.38 9.88 7.46
CA ASP A 58 2.43 9.55 6.05
C ASP A 58 3.09 10.63 5.20
N ALA A 59 3.77 10.20 4.13
CA ALA A 59 4.33 11.11 3.12
C ALA A 59 4.00 10.65 1.70
N ALA A 60 3.26 11.49 0.98
CA ALA A 60 3.10 11.34 -0.46
C ALA A 60 4.43 11.58 -1.19
N MET A 61 4.57 11.01 -2.38
CA MET A 61 5.70 11.34 -3.26
C MET A 61 5.71 12.84 -3.59
N PHE A 62 6.91 13.40 -3.72
CA PHE A 62 7.06 14.81 -4.05
C PHE A 62 6.33 15.16 -5.36
N GLY A 63 5.49 16.19 -5.32
CA GLY A 63 4.67 16.60 -6.48
C GLY A 63 3.40 15.77 -6.70
N GLY A 64 3.13 14.74 -5.87
CA GLY A 64 1.92 13.92 -5.98
C GLY A 64 1.93 12.94 -7.17
N SER A 65 3.09 12.73 -7.80
CA SER A 65 3.27 11.78 -8.90
C SER A 65 4.56 11.00 -8.72
N ALA A 66 4.55 9.73 -9.16
CA ALA A 66 5.72 8.89 -9.12
C ALA A 66 6.65 9.19 -10.31
N PRO A 67 7.99 9.27 -10.10
CA PRO A 67 8.96 9.45 -11.18
C PRO A 67 9.02 8.20 -12.07
N ALA A 68 9.82 8.25 -13.15
CA ALA A 68 9.88 7.19 -14.16
C ALA A 68 10.37 5.82 -13.63
N PHE A 69 11.16 5.81 -12.55
CA PHE A 69 11.56 4.59 -11.85
C PHE A 69 11.27 4.76 -10.36
N ALA A 70 10.17 4.17 -9.89
CA ALA A 70 9.75 4.30 -8.50
C ALA A 70 8.88 3.14 -8.03
N LEU A 71 9.04 2.79 -6.77
CA LEU A 71 8.11 1.99 -6.00
C LEU A 71 7.36 2.92 -5.05
N TYR A 72 6.08 2.70 -4.90
CA TYR A 72 5.25 3.43 -3.95
C TYR A 72 4.11 2.53 -3.47
N SER A 73 3.47 2.92 -2.38
CA SER A 73 2.22 2.30 -1.96
C SER A 73 1.03 3.20 -2.21
N HIS A 74 -0.14 2.58 -2.17
CA HIS A 74 -1.40 3.27 -2.02
C HIS A 74 -1.98 3.00 -0.63
N LEU A 75 -2.79 3.94 -0.14
CA LEU A 75 -3.50 3.78 1.12
C LEU A 75 -4.43 2.57 1.08
N VAL A 76 -4.53 1.82 2.17
CA VAL A 76 -5.41 0.64 2.23
C VAL A 76 -6.88 1.09 2.32
N GLU A 77 -7.17 2.14 3.05
CA GLU A 77 -8.49 2.75 3.24
C GLU A 77 -8.46 4.23 2.83
N GLY A 78 -9.58 4.76 2.32
CA GLY A 78 -9.66 6.17 1.93
C GLY A 78 -8.74 6.55 0.76
N ASN A 79 -8.32 5.58 -0.06
CA ASN A 79 -7.40 5.80 -1.16
C ASN A 79 -7.99 6.75 -2.21
N SER A 80 -7.19 7.74 -2.60
CA SER A 80 -7.50 8.72 -3.65
C SER A 80 -6.53 8.65 -4.84
N GLY A 81 -5.81 7.54 -5.00
CA GLY A 81 -4.83 7.34 -6.08
C GLY A 81 -3.55 8.16 -5.92
N ILE A 82 -3.22 8.57 -4.69
CA ILE A 82 -2.01 9.35 -4.40
C ILE A 82 -0.87 8.37 -4.10
N PRO A 83 0.27 8.46 -4.81
CA PRO A 83 1.42 7.60 -4.54
C PRO A 83 2.09 7.98 -3.22
N MET A 84 2.24 7.02 -2.31
CA MET A 84 2.84 7.19 -1.00
C MET A 84 4.29 6.72 -1.01
N ALA A 85 5.21 7.60 -0.61
CA ALA A 85 6.63 7.27 -0.40
C ALA A 85 6.87 6.67 0.99
N ILE A 86 6.09 7.14 1.97
CA ILE A 86 6.08 6.65 3.35
C ILE A 86 4.63 6.38 3.73
N GLN A 87 4.37 5.18 4.23
CA GLN A 87 3.07 4.81 4.78
C GLN A 87 3.23 4.26 6.20
N THR A 88 2.46 4.82 7.12
CA THR A 88 2.35 4.35 8.49
C THR A 88 1.07 3.55 8.64
N LEU A 89 1.16 2.41 9.32
CA LEU A 89 0.05 1.52 9.58
C LEU A 89 -0.10 1.31 11.09
N GLY A 90 -1.27 0.83 11.51
CA GLY A 90 -1.52 0.51 12.90
C GLY A 90 -0.69 -0.68 13.35
N GLN A 91 -0.28 -0.71 14.62
CA GLN A 91 0.45 -1.85 15.20
C GLN A 91 -0.22 -3.20 14.94
N SER A 92 -1.55 -3.26 15.05
CA SER A 92 -2.34 -4.48 14.83
C SER A 92 -2.35 -4.94 13.38
N ASP A 93 -2.09 -4.04 12.43
CA ASP A 93 -2.14 -4.35 11.00
C ASP A 93 -0.92 -5.18 10.57
N MET A 94 0.15 -5.17 11.37
CA MET A 94 1.38 -5.94 11.10
C MET A 94 1.14 -7.45 10.98
N THR A 95 0.06 -7.97 11.57
CA THR A 95 -0.25 -9.40 11.54
C THR A 95 -1.20 -9.80 10.40
N ASN A 96 -1.87 -8.85 9.76
CA ASN A 96 -2.80 -9.13 8.67
C ASN A 96 -3.17 -7.86 7.89
N VAL A 97 -2.30 -7.43 6.99
CA VAL A 97 -2.62 -6.33 6.06
C VAL A 97 -2.05 -6.60 4.69
N THR A 98 -2.83 -6.23 3.67
CA THR A 98 -2.42 -6.26 2.27
C THR A 98 -2.40 -4.83 1.76
N VAL A 99 -1.21 -4.35 1.46
CA VAL A 99 -0.94 -3.00 0.98
C VAL A 99 -0.75 -3.03 -0.53
N PRO A 100 -1.55 -2.27 -1.31
CA PRO A 100 -1.34 -2.18 -2.73
C PRO A 100 -0.07 -1.41 -3.06
N LEU A 101 0.69 -1.91 -4.03
CA LEU A 101 1.91 -1.28 -4.51
C LEU A 101 1.75 -0.83 -5.96
N GLY A 102 2.29 0.35 -6.23
CA GLY A 102 2.51 0.87 -7.56
C GLY A 102 3.97 0.80 -7.95
N LEU A 103 4.21 0.53 -9.24
CA LEU A 103 5.55 0.48 -9.79
C LEU A 103 5.59 1.28 -11.09
N HIS A 104 6.51 2.23 -11.16
CA HIS A 104 6.89 2.92 -12.39
C HIS A 104 8.19 2.32 -12.91
N ALA A 105 8.15 1.80 -14.15
CA ALA A 105 9.30 1.30 -14.87
C ALA A 105 9.01 1.17 -16.37
N ASP A 106 9.99 1.47 -17.21
CA ASP A 106 9.86 1.28 -18.65
C ASP A 106 9.87 -0.20 -19.04
N ASP A 107 9.46 -0.49 -20.27
CA ASP A 107 9.50 -1.83 -20.88
C ASP A 107 10.94 -2.38 -20.98
N GLY A 108 11.08 -3.70 -20.89
CA GLY A 108 12.35 -4.42 -21.04
C GLY A 108 13.36 -4.24 -19.89
N MET A 109 12.93 -3.73 -18.73
CA MET A 109 13.78 -3.58 -17.55
C MET A 109 13.83 -4.85 -16.72
N ASN A 110 15.03 -5.24 -16.28
CA ASN A 110 15.21 -6.26 -15.23
C ASN A 110 15.19 -5.57 -13.86
N ILE A 111 14.24 -5.96 -13.02
CA ILE A 111 14.00 -5.36 -11.71
C ILE A 111 14.13 -6.42 -10.63
N THR A 112 14.88 -6.09 -9.59
CA THR A 112 14.90 -6.82 -8.32
C THR A 112 14.11 -6.03 -7.30
N LEU A 113 13.07 -6.64 -6.72
CA LEU A 113 12.34 -6.13 -5.58
C LEU A 113 12.78 -6.90 -4.33
N SER A 114 13.22 -6.19 -3.30
CA SER A 114 13.78 -6.76 -2.08
C SER A 114 13.48 -5.91 -0.86
N ILE A 115 13.64 -6.51 0.32
CA ILE A 115 13.71 -5.76 1.58
C ILE A 115 15.11 -5.17 1.71
N ASP A 116 15.20 -3.87 1.96
CA ASP A 116 16.46 -3.17 2.23
C ASP A 116 16.77 -3.16 3.74
N GLU A 117 15.76 -2.84 4.55
CA GLU A 117 15.83 -2.89 6.00
C GLU A 117 14.52 -3.43 6.56
N ILE A 118 14.60 -4.23 7.63
CA ILE A 118 13.44 -4.68 8.39
C ILE A 118 13.76 -4.68 9.87
N ASN A 119 12.84 -4.13 10.65
CA ASN A 119 12.84 -4.18 12.09
C ASN A 119 11.43 -4.55 12.54
N MET A 120 11.15 -5.85 12.62
CA MET A 120 9.87 -6.42 13.01
C MET A 120 10.12 -7.74 13.74
N PRO A 121 9.14 -8.23 14.53
CA PRO A 121 9.22 -9.57 15.10
C PRO A 121 9.45 -10.61 14.00
N SER A 122 10.30 -11.61 14.27
CA SER A 122 10.61 -12.68 13.31
C SER A 122 9.42 -13.59 12.98
N THR A 123 8.32 -13.46 13.72
CA THR A 123 7.05 -14.13 13.43
C THR A 123 6.29 -13.49 12.27
N ILE A 124 6.65 -12.27 11.85
CA ILE A 124 5.99 -11.57 10.75
C ILE A 124 6.62 -11.94 9.42
N ASN A 125 5.81 -12.54 8.56
CA ASN A 125 6.10 -12.79 7.17
C ASN A 125 5.68 -11.59 6.32
N VAL A 126 6.56 -11.22 5.40
CA VAL A 126 6.40 -10.17 4.40
C VAL A 126 6.43 -10.84 3.03
N TYR A 127 5.26 -10.95 2.40
CA TYR A 127 5.14 -11.51 1.06
C TYR A 127 4.96 -10.41 0.03
N LEU A 128 5.65 -10.54 -1.09
CA LEU A 128 5.24 -9.89 -2.34
C LEU A 128 4.32 -10.84 -3.09
N GLU A 129 3.14 -10.37 -3.44
CA GLU A 129 2.26 -11.02 -4.38
C GLU A 129 2.32 -10.30 -5.74
N ASP A 130 2.59 -11.06 -6.80
CA ASP A 130 2.46 -10.60 -8.18
C ASP A 130 1.27 -11.33 -8.81
N VAL A 131 0.17 -10.61 -9.00
CA VAL A 131 -1.08 -11.20 -9.49
C VAL A 131 -1.04 -11.53 -10.98
N GLU A 132 -0.14 -10.89 -11.74
CA GLU A 132 0.01 -11.16 -13.17
C GLU A 132 0.62 -12.55 -13.38
N THR A 133 1.61 -12.91 -12.56
CA THR A 133 2.27 -14.21 -12.60
C THR A 133 1.65 -15.23 -11.64
N ASN A 134 0.72 -14.79 -10.79
CA ASN A 134 0.13 -15.57 -9.71
C ASN A 134 1.19 -16.18 -8.78
N THR A 135 2.16 -15.36 -8.36
CA THR A 135 3.27 -15.79 -7.51
C THR A 135 3.28 -15.08 -6.16
N TYR A 136 3.66 -15.82 -5.13
CA TYR A 136 3.92 -15.30 -3.79
C TYR A 136 5.40 -15.51 -3.46
N THR A 137 6.09 -14.42 -3.17
CA THR A 137 7.51 -14.45 -2.78
C THR A 137 7.63 -14.02 -1.33
N LEU A 138 8.12 -14.90 -0.46
CA LEU A 138 8.47 -14.56 0.92
C LEU A 138 9.75 -13.72 0.92
N LEU A 139 9.60 -12.40 1.02
CA LEU A 139 10.71 -11.46 0.92
C LEU A 139 11.64 -11.51 2.14
N ASN A 140 11.19 -12.06 3.28
CA ASN A 140 12.09 -12.30 4.43
C ASN A 140 13.27 -13.22 4.07
N ASN A 141 13.07 -14.11 3.10
CA ASN A 141 14.03 -15.17 2.77
C ASN A 141 14.71 -14.97 1.40
N GLY A 142 14.39 -13.90 0.67
CA GLY A 142 14.94 -13.67 -0.65
C GLY A 142 14.33 -12.48 -1.38
N ASN A 143 14.67 -12.37 -2.66
CA ASN A 143 14.26 -11.26 -3.51
C ASN A 143 13.33 -11.77 -4.62
N TYR A 144 12.48 -10.89 -5.12
CA TYR A 144 11.72 -11.14 -6.34
C TYR A 144 12.43 -10.51 -7.54
N ASN A 145 12.66 -11.28 -8.60
CA ASN A 145 13.29 -10.80 -9.82
C ASN A 145 12.34 -11.03 -11.00
N PHE A 146 12.16 -10.00 -11.81
CA PHE A 146 11.32 -10.09 -13.00
C PHE A 146 11.81 -9.11 -14.08
N SER A 147 11.31 -9.33 -15.30
CA SER A 147 11.50 -8.43 -16.43
C SER A 147 10.17 -7.79 -16.79
N THR A 148 10.15 -6.49 -17.05
CA THR A 148 8.96 -5.81 -17.57
C THR A 148 8.73 -6.21 -19.03
N SER A 149 7.50 -6.60 -19.37
CA SER A 149 7.06 -6.90 -20.75
C SER A 149 6.26 -5.76 -21.39
N SER A 150 6.03 -4.70 -20.61
CA SER A 150 5.42 -3.43 -21.00
C SER A 150 5.82 -2.38 -19.97
N THR A 151 5.67 -1.10 -20.32
CA THR A 151 5.79 -0.02 -19.34
C THR A 151 4.78 -0.22 -18.20
N LEU A 152 5.25 -0.17 -16.96
CA LEU A 152 4.44 -0.20 -15.75
C LEU A 152 4.31 1.23 -15.24
N ASN A 153 3.08 1.73 -15.11
CA ASN A 153 2.75 3.10 -14.67
C ASN A 153 1.45 3.14 -13.82
N ASP A 154 1.02 2.00 -13.30
CA ASP A 154 -0.27 1.88 -12.59
C ASP A 154 -0.11 0.95 -11.38
N VAL A 155 -1.17 0.87 -10.59
CA VAL A 155 -1.31 0.03 -9.41
C VAL A 155 -2.22 -1.17 -9.68
N GLY A 156 -2.18 -2.17 -8.79
CA GLY A 156 -3.04 -3.35 -8.85
C GLY A 156 -2.39 -4.62 -9.39
N ARG A 157 -1.08 -4.59 -9.72
CA ARG A 157 -0.30 -5.80 -10.01
C ARG A 157 0.38 -6.38 -8.77
N PHE A 158 1.02 -5.50 -7.99
CA PHE A 158 1.85 -5.91 -6.86
C PHE A 158 1.16 -5.57 -5.55
N PHE A 159 1.21 -6.50 -4.61
CA PHE A 159 0.70 -6.30 -3.26
C PHE A 159 1.73 -6.76 -2.23
N LEU A 160 1.89 -5.97 -1.17
CA LEU A 160 2.71 -6.31 -0.02
C LEU A 160 1.83 -6.84 1.09
N ARG A 161 2.07 -8.07 1.51
CA ARG A 161 1.29 -8.72 2.58
C ARG A 161 2.14 -8.90 3.82
N PHE A 162 1.63 -8.41 4.94
CA PHE A 162 2.16 -8.71 6.26
C PHE A 162 1.24 -9.73 6.93
N SER A 163 1.83 -10.81 7.46
CA SER A 163 1.10 -11.88 8.12
C SER A 163 1.92 -12.51 9.24
N ASP A 164 1.31 -12.82 10.38
CA ASP A 164 1.94 -13.63 11.44
C ASP A 164 1.78 -15.15 11.22
N ASN A 165 1.12 -15.54 10.13
CA ASN A 165 0.86 -16.92 9.73
C ASN A 165 1.43 -17.20 8.34
N GLN A 166 1.54 -18.48 7.98
CA GLN A 166 1.76 -18.86 6.58
C GLN A 166 0.50 -18.56 5.75
N LEU A 167 0.72 -18.23 4.47
CA LEU A 167 -0.36 -17.94 3.53
C LEU A 167 -1.42 -19.06 3.54
N SER A 168 -2.68 -18.68 3.73
CA SER A 168 -3.78 -19.63 3.81
C SER A 168 -4.43 -19.82 2.43
N THR A 169 -5.06 -20.96 2.19
CA THR A 169 -5.89 -21.16 0.98
C THR A 169 -7.20 -20.37 1.00
N ASN A 170 -7.48 -19.61 2.07
CA ASN A 170 -8.71 -18.84 2.25
C ASN A 170 -8.55 -17.36 1.88
N ASP A 171 -7.37 -16.93 1.45
CA ASP A 171 -7.13 -15.56 1.02
C ASP A 171 -8.00 -15.27 -0.21
N THR A 172 -8.82 -14.22 -0.13
CA THR A 172 -9.87 -14.03 -1.13
C THR A 172 -9.28 -13.37 -2.38
N SER A 173 -9.70 -13.83 -3.57
CA SER A 173 -9.27 -13.24 -4.84
C SER A 173 -9.64 -11.75 -4.96
N LEU A 174 -10.54 -11.24 -4.12
CA LEU A 174 -10.91 -9.83 -4.13
C LEU A 174 -9.94 -8.95 -3.33
N ASP A 175 -9.12 -9.51 -2.43
CA ASP A 175 -8.14 -8.77 -1.61
C ASP A 175 -7.03 -8.13 -2.45
N VAL A 176 -6.88 -8.59 -3.70
CA VAL A 176 -5.98 -8.04 -4.72
C VAL A 176 -6.67 -7.20 -5.79
N ILE A 177 -7.89 -6.72 -5.51
CA ILE A 177 -8.57 -5.73 -6.35
C ILE A 177 -8.41 -4.34 -5.75
N GLU A 178 -7.58 -3.52 -6.36
CA GLU A 178 -7.41 -2.15 -5.94
C GLU A 178 -8.64 -1.31 -6.29
N ILE A 179 -9.16 -0.58 -5.29
CA ILE A 179 -10.33 0.28 -5.42
C ILE A 179 -9.99 1.63 -4.81
N PHE A 180 -10.11 2.71 -5.59
CA PHE A 180 -9.82 4.06 -5.13
C PHE A 180 -10.66 5.12 -5.83
N ALA A 181 -10.75 6.30 -5.23
CA ALA A 181 -11.50 7.42 -5.80
C ALA A 181 -10.58 8.36 -6.58
N ASP A 182 -10.77 8.44 -7.89
CA ASP A 182 -10.16 9.46 -8.75
C ASP A 182 -10.94 10.77 -8.61
N GLN A 183 -10.34 11.71 -7.88
CA GLN A 183 -10.94 13.00 -7.57
C GLN A 183 -11.02 13.92 -8.79
N SER A 184 -10.10 13.77 -9.75
CA SER A 184 -10.03 14.63 -10.93
C SER A 184 -11.16 14.34 -11.90
N ASN A 185 -11.40 13.05 -12.16
CA ASN A 185 -12.46 12.59 -13.05
C ASN A 185 -13.78 12.32 -12.33
N ARG A 186 -13.82 12.47 -10.99
CA ARG A 186 -14.95 12.11 -10.13
C ARG A 186 -15.47 10.70 -10.44
N SER A 187 -14.56 9.75 -10.37
CA SER A 187 -14.84 8.34 -10.66
C SER A 187 -14.25 7.41 -9.59
N ILE A 188 -14.83 6.23 -9.44
CA ILE A 188 -14.23 5.13 -8.68
C ILE A 188 -13.48 4.26 -9.67
N ILE A 189 -12.18 4.05 -9.43
CA ILE A 189 -11.32 3.17 -10.21
C ILE A 189 -11.29 1.80 -9.54
N ILE A 190 -11.41 0.76 -10.36
CA ILE A 190 -11.29 -0.64 -9.97
C ILE A 190 -10.20 -1.25 -10.84
N ASN A 191 -9.06 -1.55 -10.21
CA ASN A 191 -7.89 -2.15 -10.83
C ASN A 191 -7.70 -3.59 -10.33
N GLY A 192 -7.52 -4.53 -11.26
CA GLY A 192 -7.28 -5.94 -10.97
C GLY A 192 -8.22 -6.86 -11.76
N GLN A 193 -7.83 -8.13 -11.84
CA GLN A 193 -8.57 -9.13 -12.62
C GLN A 193 -9.76 -9.68 -11.84
N LEU A 194 -10.96 -9.46 -12.38
CA LEU A 194 -12.20 -10.01 -11.83
C LEU A 194 -12.48 -11.38 -12.49
N ASN A 195 -12.01 -12.47 -11.86
CA ASN A 195 -12.13 -13.83 -12.42
C ASN A 195 -13.58 -14.35 -12.58
N VAL A 196 -14.54 -13.64 -12.00
CA VAL A 196 -15.97 -13.96 -12.05
C VAL A 196 -16.79 -12.69 -12.15
N LYS A 197 -18.04 -12.83 -12.61
CA LYS A 197 -18.99 -11.71 -12.65
C LYS A 197 -19.11 -11.08 -11.26
N THR A 198 -18.82 -9.78 -11.21
CA THR A 198 -18.76 -8.99 -9.98
C THR A 198 -19.63 -7.75 -10.13
N GLU A 199 -20.31 -7.37 -9.06
CA GLU A 199 -21.15 -6.17 -8.99
C GLU A 199 -20.52 -5.21 -7.99
N LEU A 200 -20.36 -3.95 -8.39
CA LEU A 200 -20.03 -2.84 -7.50
C LEU A 200 -21.32 -2.24 -6.95
N LYS A 201 -21.35 -2.00 -5.64
CA LYS A 201 -22.40 -1.27 -4.94
C LYS A 201 -21.79 -0.11 -4.17
N LEU A 202 -22.33 1.08 -4.37
CA LEU A 202 -21.95 2.29 -3.65
C LEU A 202 -23.03 2.59 -2.60
N TYR A 203 -22.60 2.78 -1.36
CA TYR A 203 -23.45 3.09 -0.22
C TYR A 203 -23.14 4.47 0.34
N ASP A 204 -24.18 5.20 0.71
CA ASP A 204 -24.05 6.41 1.55
C ASP A 204 -23.77 6.05 3.03
N LEU A 205 -23.55 7.08 3.86
CA LEU A 205 -23.30 6.91 5.30
C LEU A 205 -24.47 6.33 6.09
N GLN A 206 -25.68 6.32 5.52
CA GLN A 206 -26.85 5.68 6.12
C GLN A 206 -26.97 4.20 5.72
N GLY A 207 -26.05 3.69 4.90
CA GLY A 207 -26.04 2.31 4.41
C GLY A 207 -27.03 2.07 3.28
N LYS A 208 -27.53 3.12 2.61
CA LYS A 208 -28.41 2.98 1.44
C LYS A 208 -27.56 2.83 0.18
N ILE A 209 -27.91 1.86 -0.66
CA ILE A 209 -27.33 1.73 -2.01
C ILE A 209 -27.81 2.90 -2.86
N ILE A 210 -26.84 3.67 -3.37
CA ILE A 210 -27.09 4.84 -4.23
C ILE A 210 -26.62 4.61 -5.67
N LYS A 211 -25.72 3.64 -5.90
CA LYS A 211 -25.31 3.18 -7.24
C LYS A 211 -25.03 1.69 -7.24
N SER A 212 -25.33 1.03 -8.35
CA SER A 212 -24.95 -0.34 -8.64
C SER A 212 -24.43 -0.42 -10.07
N THR A 213 -23.36 -1.17 -10.29
CA THR A 213 -22.74 -1.35 -11.61
C THR A 213 -22.18 -2.76 -11.73
N ILE A 214 -22.53 -3.46 -12.81
CA ILE A 214 -21.92 -4.74 -13.15
C ILE A 214 -20.55 -4.45 -13.75
N LEU A 215 -19.51 -5.06 -13.17
CA LEU A 215 -18.14 -4.96 -13.65
C LEU A 215 -17.86 -6.02 -14.72
N ASP A 216 -17.07 -5.65 -15.72
CA ASP A 216 -16.62 -6.53 -16.79
C ASP A 216 -15.45 -7.41 -16.31
N PRO A 217 -15.59 -8.75 -16.28
CA PRO A 217 -14.51 -9.64 -15.84
C PRO A 217 -13.29 -9.65 -16.76
N PHE A 218 -13.40 -9.13 -17.98
CA PHE A 218 -12.32 -9.12 -18.98
C PHE A 218 -11.53 -7.81 -19.01
N VAL A 219 -11.90 -6.83 -18.18
CA VAL A 219 -11.25 -5.52 -18.12
C VAL A 219 -10.58 -5.33 -16.76
N ASN A 220 -9.25 -5.23 -16.77
CA ASN A 220 -8.44 -5.09 -15.56
C ASN A 220 -8.46 -3.68 -14.95
N ARG A 221 -8.93 -2.67 -15.68
CA ARG A 221 -9.05 -1.29 -15.20
C ARG A 221 -10.39 -0.72 -15.62
N GLN A 222 -11.28 -0.52 -14.64
CA GLN A 222 -12.63 -0.04 -14.86
C GLN A 222 -12.85 1.25 -14.08
N SER A 223 -13.71 2.12 -14.61
CA SER A 223 -14.07 3.39 -14.00
C SER A 223 -15.58 3.49 -13.88
N VAL A 224 -16.06 3.80 -12.68
CA VAL A 224 -17.48 4.04 -12.40
C VAL A 224 -17.64 5.52 -12.08
N ASP A 225 -18.36 6.25 -12.94
CA ASP A 225 -18.65 7.66 -12.75
C ASP A 225 -19.45 7.90 -11.46
N VAL A 226 -19.04 8.88 -10.66
CA VAL A 226 -19.70 9.31 -9.42
C VAL A 226 -19.87 10.84 -9.38
N SER A 227 -19.79 11.50 -10.53
CA SER A 227 -19.93 12.95 -10.68
C SER A 227 -21.27 13.50 -10.17
N GLU A 228 -22.32 12.68 -10.18
CA GLU A 228 -23.67 13.03 -9.69
C GLU A 228 -23.81 13.08 -8.16
N PHE A 229 -22.87 12.48 -7.40
CA PHE A 229 -22.96 12.40 -5.95
C PHE A 229 -22.25 13.54 -5.24
N ALA A 230 -22.74 13.91 -4.06
CA ALA A 230 -22.14 14.97 -3.26
C ALA A 230 -20.75 14.57 -2.73
N GLN A 231 -19.94 15.56 -2.36
CA GLN A 231 -18.69 15.31 -1.66
C GLN A 231 -18.99 14.64 -0.30
N GLY A 232 -18.23 13.61 0.05
CA GLY A 232 -18.46 12.88 1.29
C GLY A 232 -17.75 11.54 1.38
N ILE A 233 -18.04 10.82 2.45
CA ILE A 233 -17.55 9.47 2.70
C ILE A 233 -18.59 8.48 2.16
N TYR A 234 -18.10 7.45 1.48
CA TYR A 234 -18.90 6.38 0.91
C TYR A 234 -18.28 5.02 1.23
N LEU A 235 -19.11 3.98 1.23
CA LEU A 235 -18.64 2.60 1.24
C LEU A 235 -18.84 2.01 -0.15
N VAL A 236 -17.78 1.41 -0.69
CA VAL A 236 -17.84 0.62 -1.92
C VAL A 236 -17.76 -0.84 -1.54
N GLU A 237 -18.77 -1.62 -1.93
CA GLU A 237 -18.74 -3.08 -1.88
C GLU A 237 -18.56 -3.59 -3.30
N ILE A 238 -17.61 -4.50 -3.51
CA ILE A 238 -17.64 -5.40 -4.67
C ILE A 238 -18.07 -6.78 -4.19
N VAL A 239 -19.04 -7.36 -4.89
CA VAL A 239 -19.57 -8.69 -4.60
C VAL A 239 -19.52 -9.55 -5.85
N SER A 240 -18.82 -10.67 -5.76
CA SER A 240 -18.78 -11.67 -6.83
C SER A 240 -19.98 -12.61 -6.75
N ASN A 241 -20.30 -13.25 -7.87
CA ASN A 241 -21.40 -14.21 -7.96
C ASN A 241 -21.28 -15.44 -7.03
N ASN A 242 -20.07 -15.76 -6.55
CA ASN A 242 -19.80 -16.80 -5.55
C ASN A 242 -19.90 -16.26 -4.10
N ASN A 243 -20.46 -15.07 -3.90
CA ASN A 243 -20.65 -14.38 -2.62
C ASN A 243 -19.37 -13.94 -1.89
N THR A 244 -18.21 -13.96 -2.55
CA THR A 244 -17.03 -13.26 -2.02
C THR A 244 -17.28 -11.75 -2.07
N LYS A 245 -16.90 -11.06 -1.01
CA LYS A 245 -17.15 -9.62 -0.85
C LYS A 245 -15.89 -8.91 -0.41
N ARG A 246 -15.72 -7.69 -0.90
CA ARG A 246 -14.74 -6.74 -0.38
C ARG A 246 -15.40 -5.38 -0.23
N ILE A 247 -15.14 -4.74 0.91
CA ILE A 247 -15.65 -3.41 1.24
C ILE A 247 -14.47 -2.47 1.42
N LYS A 248 -14.60 -1.25 0.88
CA LYS A 248 -13.63 -0.15 1.05
C LYS A 248 -14.35 1.13 1.41
N LYS A 249 -13.81 1.86 2.39
CA LYS A 249 -14.19 3.25 2.63
C LYS A 249 -13.48 4.17 1.63
N LEU A 250 -14.22 5.01 0.93
CA LEU A 250 -13.70 6.03 0.01
C LEU A 250 -14.14 7.43 0.42
N ILE A 251 -13.33 8.42 0.06
CA ILE A 251 -13.67 9.85 0.17
C ILE A 251 -13.80 10.38 -1.26
N ILE A 252 -14.98 10.91 -1.59
CA ILE A 252 -15.24 11.58 -2.87
C ILE A 252 -15.27 13.08 -2.62
N LYS A 253 -14.47 13.84 -3.38
CA LYS A 253 -14.38 15.30 -3.36
C LYS A 253 -14.93 15.90 -4.65
#